data_AF-A0A8J2HA87-F1
#
_entry.id   AF-A0A8J2HA87-F1
#
_cell.length_a   1.000
_cell.length_b   1.000
_cell.length_c   1.000
_cell.angle_alpha   90.00
_cell.angle_beta   90.00
_cell.angle_gamma   90.00
#
_symmetry.space_group_name_H-M   'P 1'
#
loop_
_entity.id
_entity.type
_entity.pdbx_description
1 polymer ?
#
loop_
_entity_poly.entity_id
_entity_poly.type
_entity_poly.pdbx_seq_one_letter_code
_entity_poly.pdbx_strand_id
1 'polypeptide(L)'
;MMNKKFVSGSELRKFRVECDKKVELMKNTCGIMAGFSLFDILHRSYHKLALRIKDGDKDKFDDKMAAKFPLYAGMIKYRLEKAGQRRKLFNQVENVLYKIYFKYLSATFIHEMFFYFSNFELSKLVEIK
;
A
#
# COMPACT_ATOMS: atom_id res chain seq x y z
N MET A 1 26.48 -14.41 25.20
CA MET A 1 25.70 -15.68 25.30
C MET A 1 24.24 -15.37 24.95
N MET A 2 23.77 -15.70 23.74
CA MET A 2 22.37 -15.49 23.37
C MET A 2 21.51 -16.55 24.06
N ASN A 3 20.66 -16.12 24.99
CA ASN A 3 19.65 -16.98 25.62
C ASN A 3 18.66 -17.47 24.55
N LYS A 4 18.84 -18.70 24.08
CA LYS A 4 17.85 -19.39 23.24
C LYS A 4 16.68 -19.82 24.14
N LYS A 5 15.69 -18.94 24.31
CA LYS A 5 14.39 -19.34 24.88
C LYS A 5 13.68 -20.24 23.87
N PHE A 6 13.51 -21.51 24.22
CA PHE A 6 12.66 -22.42 23.47
C PHE A 6 11.21 -22.09 23.79
N VAL A 7 10.45 -21.68 22.77
CA VAL A 7 9.02 -21.40 22.88
C VAL A 7 8.28 -22.74 22.84
N SER A 8 7.39 -22.97 23.79
CA SER A 8 6.59 -24.18 23.84
C SER A 8 5.54 -24.20 22.72
N GLY A 9 5.11 -25.39 22.29
CA GLY A 9 4.07 -25.53 21.27
C GLY A 9 2.73 -24.88 21.66
N SER A 10 2.44 -24.76 22.95
CA SER A 10 1.24 -24.09 23.47
C SER A 10 1.33 -22.56 23.36
N GLU A 11 2.49 -21.97 23.60
CA GLU A 11 2.74 -20.53 23.42
C GLU A 11 2.67 -20.13 21.95
N LEU A 12 3.24 -20.93 21.04
CA LEU A 12 3.10 -20.71 19.59
C LEU A 12 1.64 -20.76 19.15
N ARG A 13 0.85 -21.71 19.69
CA ARG A 13 -0.57 -21.81 19.38
C ARG A 13 -1.34 -20.58 19.87
N LYS A 14 -1.06 -20.09 21.09
CA LYS A 14 -1.68 -18.87 21.63
C LYS A 14 -1.34 -17.66 20.76
N PHE A 15 -0.07 -17.50 20.40
CA PHE A 15 0.38 -16.41 19.54
C PHE A 15 -0.30 -16.44 18.17
N ARG A 16 -0.42 -17.63 17.55
CA ARG A 16 -1.15 -17.78 16.29
C ARG A 16 -2.61 -17.35 16.40
N VAL A 17 -3.31 -17.75 17.47
CA VAL A 17 -4.70 -17.32 17.70
C VAL A 17 -4.80 -15.80 17.84
N GLU A 18 -3.84 -15.14 18.50
CA GLU A 18 -3.79 -13.67 18.57
C GLU A 18 -3.54 -13.03 17.20
N CYS A 19 -2.65 -13.61 16.39
CA CYS A 19 -2.43 -13.17 15.02
C CYS A 19 -3.70 -13.28 14.18
N ASP A 20 -4.40 -14.41 14.24
CA ASP A 20 -5.64 -14.66 13.50
C ASP A 20 -6.72 -13.64 13.90
N LYS A 21 -6.88 -13.38 15.21
CA LYS A 21 -7.80 -12.33 15.71
C LYS A 21 -7.45 -10.95 15.18
N LYS A 22 -6.16 -10.59 15.14
CA LYS A 22 -5.71 -9.30 14.59
C LYS A 22 -5.96 -9.22 13.08
N VAL A 23 -5.78 -10.31 12.35
CA VAL A 23 -6.08 -10.37 10.91
C VAL A 23 -7.56 -10.15 10.65
N GLU A 24 -8.44 -10.80 11.41
CA GLU A 24 -9.89 -10.57 11.29
C GLU A 24 -10.27 -9.13 11.64
N LEU A 25 -9.65 -8.53 12.67
CA LEU A 25 -9.85 -7.13 12.97
C LEU A 25 -9.37 -6.22 11.81
N MET A 26 -8.23 -6.52 11.19
CA MET A 26 -7.71 -5.74 10.05
C MET A 26 -8.63 -5.80 8.83
N LYS A 27 -9.24 -6.96 8.54
CA LYS A 27 -10.21 -7.10 7.44
C LYS A 27 -11.42 -6.19 7.62
N ASN A 28 -11.82 -5.94 8.87
CA ASN A 28 -12.96 -5.09 9.22
C ASN A 28 -12.57 -3.63 9.48
N THR A 29 -11.27 -3.32 9.57
CA THR A 29 -10.78 -1.97 9.82
C THR A 29 -10.57 -1.23 8.50
N CYS A 30 -11.51 -0.34 8.19
CA CYS A 30 -11.49 0.55 7.03
C CYS A 30 -11.19 2.01 7.44
N GLY A 31 -11.08 2.92 6.47
CA GLY A 31 -11.08 4.36 6.71
C GLY A 31 -9.78 5.09 6.38
N ILE A 32 -8.67 4.37 6.19
CA ILE A 32 -7.41 4.96 5.69
C ILE A 32 -7.55 5.28 4.21
N MET A 33 -7.88 4.27 3.40
CA MET A 33 -8.05 4.38 1.95
C MET A 33 -9.46 3.93 1.59
N ALA A 34 -10.17 4.74 0.80
CA ALA A 34 -11.57 4.50 0.48
C ALA A 34 -11.76 3.16 -0.25
N GLY A 35 -12.59 2.28 0.30
CA GLY A 35 -12.88 0.95 -0.25
C GLY A 35 -11.82 -0.11 0.02
N PHE A 36 -10.86 0.14 0.92
CA PHE A 36 -9.81 -0.81 1.30
C PHE A 36 -9.77 -0.97 2.82
N SER A 37 -9.69 -2.21 3.26
CA SER A 37 -9.36 -2.55 4.65
C SER A 37 -7.84 -2.46 4.89
N LEU A 38 -7.42 -2.51 6.16
CA LEU A 38 -6.01 -2.69 6.51
C LEU A 38 -5.42 -3.97 5.92
N PHE A 39 -6.24 -5.02 5.85
CA PHE A 39 -5.83 -6.28 5.23
C PHE A 39 -5.56 -6.11 3.73
N ASP A 40 -6.41 -5.38 3.01
CA ASP A 40 -6.22 -5.08 1.59
C ASP A 40 -4.93 -4.29 1.33
N ILE A 41 -4.59 -3.33 2.19
CA ILE A 41 -3.37 -2.51 2.08
C ILE A 41 -2.12 -3.41 2.15
N LEU A 42 -2.14 -4.44 2.99
CA LEU A 42 -1.02 -5.37 3.11
C LEU A 42 -0.92 -6.32 1.90
N HIS A 43 -2.05 -6.81 1.38
CA HIS A 43 -2.04 -7.93 0.43
C HIS A 43 -2.16 -7.55 -1.06
N ARG A 44 -2.68 -6.36 -1.39
CA ARG A 44 -2.85 -5.98 -2.81
C ARG A 44 -1.53 -5.58 -3.48
N SER A 45 -1.50 -5.32 -4.79
CA SER A 45 -0.27 -4.79 -5.41
C SER A 45 -0.07 -3.31 -5.08
N TYR A 46 1.19 -2.86 -4.99
CA TYR A 46 1.51 -1.44 -4.82
C TYR A 46 0.89 -0.57 -5.90
N HIS A 47 0.80 -1.09 -7.13
CA HIS A 47 0.16 -0.41 -8.24
C HIS A 47 -1.32 -0.13 -7.97
N LYS A 48 -2.09 -1.15 -7.56
CA LYS A 48 -3.52 -1.00 -7.25
C LYS A 48 -3.76 -0.02 -6.10
N LEU A 49 -2.86 -0.01 -5.11
CA LEU A 49 -2.91 0.96 -4.02
C LEU A 49 -2.58 2.37 -4.50
N ALA A 50 -1.57 2.52 -5.35
CA ALA A 50 -1.16 3.81 -5.90
C ALA A 50 -2.26 4.46 -6.74
N LEU A 51 -3.09 3.70 -7.48
CA LEU A 51 -4.23 4.26 -8.21
C LEU A 51 -5.34 4.82 -7.32
N ARG A 52 -5.41 4.38 -6.05
CA ARG A 52 -6.54 4.68 -5.15
C ARG A 52 -6.16 5.58 -3.99
N ILE A 53 -4.90 5.58 -3.57
CA ILE A 53 -4.40 6.42 -2.48
C ILE A 53 -4.54 7.90 -2.84
N LYS A 54 -5.08 8.68 -1.91
CA LYS A 54 -5.21 10.14 -2.02
C LYS A 54 -4.18 10.84 -1.14
N ASP A 55 -3.97 12.12 -1.41
CA ASP A 55 -3.18 12.97 -0.51
C ASP A 55 -3.82 12.98 0.89
N GLY A 56 -2.99 12.79 1.92
CA GLY A 56 -3.42 12.68 3.32
C GLY A 56 -3.85 11.27 3.76
N ASP A 57 -4.09 10.31 2.85
CA ASP A 57 -4.49 8.95 3.27
C ASP A 57 -3.42 8.27 4.13
N LYS A 58 -2.14 8.51 3.83
CA LYS A 58 -1.01 8.00 4.63
C LYS A 58 -1.02 8.53 6.07
N ASP A 59 -1.53 9.75 6.28
CA ASP A 59 -1.50 10.45 7.57
C ASP A 59 -2.69 10.00 8.47
N LYS A 60 -3.68 9.31 7.89
CA LYS A 60 -4.77 8.66 8.62
C LYS A 60 -4.32 7.41 9.38
N PHE A 61 -3.16 6.83 9.03
CA PHE A 61 -2.55 5.77 9.82
C PHE A 61 -1.72 6.39 10.95
N ASP A 62 -2.41 6.84 12.00
CA ASP A 62 -1.82 7.51 13.15
C ASP A 62 -1.26 6.53 14.20
N ASP A 63 -0.62 7.08 15.23
CA ASP A 63 -0.03 6.29 16.33
C ASP A 63 -1.09 5.48 17.10
N LYS A 64 -2.32 5.98 17.19
CA LYS A 64 -3.44 5.26 17.83
C LYS A 64 -3.80 4.01 17.02
N MET A 65 -3.81 4.11 15.69
CA MET A 65 -4.07 2.96 14.82
C MET A 65 -2.87 2.01 14.81
N ALA A 66 -1.64 2.53 14.79
CA ALA A 66 -0.43 1.72 14.91
C ALA A 66 -0.41 0.90 16.21
N ALA A 67 -0.81 1.50 17.33
CA ALA A 67 -0.90 0.82 18.62
C ALA A 67 -1.92 -0.33 18.64
N LYS A 68 -2.98 -0.28 17.81
CA LYS A 68 -3.94 -1.39 17.67
C LYS A 68 -3.36 -2.60 16.92
N PHE A 69 -2.40 -2.36 16.03
CA PHE A 69 -1.81 -3.39 15.17
C PHE A 69 -0.28 -3.43 15.27
N PRO A 70 0.31 -3.60 16.46
CA PRO A 70 1.75 -3.35 16.67
C PRO A 70 2.66 -4.24 15.81
N LEU A 71 2.27 -5.49 15.55
CA LEU A 71 3.02 -6.42 14.71
C LEU A 71 3.00 -6.03 13.22
N TYR A 72 1.94 -5.36 12.78
CA TYR A 72 1.70 -5.05 11.37
C TYR A 72 1.91 -3.57 11.05
N ALA A 73 2.01 -2.70 12.07
CA ALA A 73 2.01 -1.25 11.91
C ALA A 73 3.13 -0.77 11.00
N GLY A 74 4.35 -1.27 11.20
CA GLY A 74 5.49 -0.96 10.33
C GLY A 74 5.25 -1.38 8.87
N MET A 75 4.66 -2.55 8.65
CA MET A 75 4.32 -3.03 7.31
C MET A 75 3.25 -2.15 6.67
N ILE A 76 2.15 -1.85 7.39
CA ILE A 76 1.07 -1.00 6.89
C ILE A 76 1.61 0.38 6.50
N LYS A 77 2.40 1.01 7.38
CA LYS A 77 3.00 2.32 7.13
C LYS A 77 3.90 2.30 5.90
N TYR A 78 4.81 1.33 5.81
CA TYR A 78 5.67 1.15 4.64
C TYR A 78 4.87 0.99 3.35
N ARG A 79 3.77 0.23 3.39
CA ARG A 79 2.91 -0.01 2.23
C ARG A 79 2.21 1.26 1.75
N LEU A 80 1.70 2.07 2.69
CA LEU A 80 1.08 3.37 2.39
C LEU A 80 2.11 4.37 1.83
N GLU A 81 3.30 4.43 2.41
CA GLU A 81 4.39 5.28 1.92
C GLU A 81 4.78 4.93 0.48
N LYS A 82 4.96 3.63 0.18
CA LYS A 82 5.31 3.18 -1.18
C LYS A 82 4.19 3.44 -2.19
N ALA A 83 2.94 3.22 -1.81
CA ALA A 83 1.79 3.56 -2.65
C ALA A 83 1.75 5.07 -2.94
N GLY A 84 1.96 5.91 -1.92
CA GLY A 84 1.99 7.37 -2.07
C GLY A 84 3.14 7.87 -2.95
N GLN A 85 4.34 7.31 -2.79
CA GLN A 85 5.49 7.61 -3.66
C GLN A 85 5.18 7.31 -5.13
N ARG A 86 4.58 6.15 -5.40
CA ARG A 86 4.20 5.76 -6.77
C ARG A 86 3.06 6.62 -7.32
N ARG A 87 2.07 6.98 -6.50
CA ARG A 87 0.99 7.91 -6.91
C ARG A 87 1.53 9.27 -7.32
N LYS A 88 2.55 9.79 -6.63
CA LYS A 88 3.21 11.04 -7.05
C LYS A 88 3.81 10.93 -8.45
N LEU A 89 4.46 9.81 -8.77
CA LEU A 89 4.98 9.56 -10.13
C LEU A 89 3.83 9.47 -11.14
N PHE A 90 2.74 8.77 -10.81
CA PHE A 90 1.57 8.72 -11.68
C PHE A 90 1.04 10.11 -12.01
N ASN A 91 0.80 10.96 -11.01
CA ASN A 91 0.30 12.31 -11.24
C ASN A 91 1.22 13.16 -12.14
N GLN A 92 2.55 12.92 -12.09
CA GLN A 92 3.51 13.62 -12.93
C GLN A 92 3.49 13.12 -14.39
N VAL A 93 3.43 11.80 -14.59
CA VAL A 93 3.45 11.17 -15.91
C VAL A 93 2.08 11.22 -16.60
N GLU A 94 0.99 11.21 -15.82
CA GLU A 94 -0.39 11.22 -16.29
C GLU A 94 -0.62 12.36 -17.27
N ASN A 95 -0.15 13.57 -16.95
CA ASN A 95 -0.26 14.71 -17.85
C ASN A 95 0.48 14.51 -19.19
N VAL A 96 1.62 13.82 -19.20
CA VAL A 96 2.39 13.54 -20.42
C VAL A 96 1.66 12.50 -21.27
N LEU A 97 1.27 11.38 -20.67
CA LEU A 97 0.60 10.31 -21.40
C LEU A 97 -0.79 10.73 -21.88
N TYR A 98 -1.55 11.49 -21.10
CA TYR A 98 -2.80 12.06 -21.61
C TYR A 98 -2.53 12.98 -22.78
N LYS A 99 -1.57 13.91 -22.74
CA LYS A 99 -1.28 14.77 -23.90
C LYS A 99 -0.99 13.97 -25.18
N ILE A 100 -0.25 12.85 -25.07
CA ILE A 100 0.12 12.02 -26.22
C ILE A 100 -1.05 11.16 -26.69
N TYR A 101 -1.79 10.53 -25.76
CA TYR A 101 -2.71 9.44 -26.08
C TYR A 101 -4.19 9.74 -25.82
N PHE A 102 -4.58 10.90 -25.27
CA PHE A 102 -5.98 11.15 -24.85
C PHE A 102 -7.00 11.02 -25.98
N LYS A 103 -6.58 11.25 -27.24
CA LYS A 103 -7.44 11.11 -28.42
C LYS A 103 -7.67 9.66 -28.83
N TYR A 104 -6.82 8.74 -28.38
CA TYR A 104 -6.77 7.35 -28.85
C TYR A 104 -7.07 6.34 -27.75
N LEU A 105 -6.74 6.66 -26.50
CA LEU A 105 -6.84 5.74 -25.37
C LEU A 105 -7.69 6.34 -24.26
N SER A 106 -8.52 5.49 -23.64
CA SER A 106 -9.29 5.87 -22.47
C SER A 106 -8.37 6.09 -21.27
N ALA A 107 -8.84 6.90 -20.32
CA ALA A 107 -8.22 7.11 -19.02
C ALA A 107 -7.80 5.79 -18.34
N THR A 108 -8.71 4.83 -18.33
CA THR A 108 -8.49 3.50 -17.75
C THR A 108 -7.34 2.78 -18.42
N PHE A 109 -7.24 2.83 -19.75
CA PHE A 109 -6.16 2.16 -20.47
C PHE A 109 -4.80 2.81 -20.17
N ILE A 110 -4.74 4.15 -20.09
CA ILE A 110 -3.53 4.88 -19.69
C ILE A 110 -3.10 4.48 -18.27
N HIS A 111 -4.05 4.30 -17.35
CA HIS A 111 -3.75 3.82 -16.00
C HIS A 111 -3.22 2.39 -15.96
N GLU A 112 -3.76 1.50 -16.79
CA GLU A 112 -3.24 0.13 -16.92
C GLU A 112 -1.83 0.10 -17.54
N MET A 113 -1.48 1.05 -18.42
CA MET A 113 -0.10 1.17 -18.90
C MET A 113 0.88 1.42 -17.74
N PHE A 114 0.48 2.19 -16.73
CA PHE A 114 1.31 2.39 -15.53
C PHE A 114 1.57 1.10 -14.75
N PHE A 115 0.86 0.01 -15.01
CA PHE A 115 1.16 -1.28 -14.39
C PHE A 115 2.49 -1.85 -14.88
N TYR A 116 2.80 -1.62 -16.16
CA TYR A 116 3.97 -2.17 -16.82
C TYR A 116 5.26 -1.37 -16.56
N PHE A 117 5.15 -0.13 -16.10
CA PHE A 117 6.32 0.69 -15.78
C PHE A 117 6.76 0.57 -14.31
N SER A 118 8.04 0.31 -14.10
CA SER A 118 8.71 0.45 -12.80
C SER A 118 8.73 1.92 -12.35
N ASN A 119 9.00 2.17 -11.06
CA ASN A 119 9.17 3.54 -10.57
C ASN A 119 10.34 4.26 -11.28
N PHE A 120 11.37 3.53 -11.68
CA PHE A 120 12.50 4.08 -12.43
C PHE A 120 12.06 4.56 -13.82
N GLU A 121 11.38 3.71 -14.58
CA GLU A 121 10.89 4.09 -15.91
C GLU A 121 9.89 5.24 -15.84
N LEU A 122 8.97 5.23 -14.86
CA LEU A 122 8.06 6.35 -14.62
C LEU A 122 8.84 7.64 -14.35
N SER A 123 9.91 7.60 -13.54
CA SER A 123 10.73 8.78 -13.28
C SER A 123 11.40 9.32 -14.53
N LYS A 124 11.80 8.45 -15.47
CA LYS A 124 12.35 8.86 -16.77
C LYS A 124 11.31 9.50 -17.67
N LEU A 125 10.07 9.02 -17.66
CA LEU A 125 8.98 9.67 -18.39
C LEU A 125 8.68 11.08 -17.85
N VAL A 126 8.91 11.34 -16.56
CA VAL A 126 8.78 12.70 -15.98
C VAL A 126 9.85 13.66 -16.51
N GLU A 127 11.01 13.15 -16.90
CA GLU A 127 12.14 13.95 -17.42
C GLU A 127 11.92 14.38 -18.89
N ILE A 128 11.01 13.74 -19.64
CA ILE A 128 10.71 14.04 -21.06
C ILE A 128 9.79 15.29 -21.19
N LYS A 129 10.07 16.34 -20.40
CA LYS A 129 9.30 17.59 -20.45
C LYS A 129 9.60 18.42 -21.68
#